data_AF-A0AA88YIR3-F1
#
_entry.id   AF-A0AA88YIR3-F1
#
_cell.length_a   1.000
_cell.length_b   1.000
_cell.length_c   1.000
_cell.angle_alpha   90.00
_cell.angle_beta   90.00
_cell.angle_gamma   90.00
#
_symmetry.space_group_name_H-M   'P 1'
#
loop_
_entity.id
_entity.type
_entity.pdbx_description
1 polymer ?
#
loop_
_entity_poly.entity_id
_entity_poly.type
_entity_poly.pdbx_seq_one_letter_code
_entity_poly.pdbx_strand_id
1 'polypeptide(L)'
;MALEHTAPDVAREFDKGHFVVRKSQNVFSAIAIDHAHEQNNKIVKGDGGAVGLTENASQLLRWMVSGPEMARLVNEFELSQEVTKTRQKDCPISKHHEQTKSIQKTFMTNVKSLLDVYTEFGNPFLETTTDLVILDTRDIIFYQRVAETISNVESIGKKQFDTFVSERLATSSTKSIYDPIKQNRLLLFSRQQPRSESKDKPQIRSLKQNCSLFSQLYVSCQVRNGDLEEFFRHENQPYPSSLSQFGDIRLGTKSDLLVPLERIKESETEAPNVDVVVLDGAAIVNLLKPRACRTFQDYS
;
A
#
# COMPACT_ATOMS: atom_id res chain seq x y z
N MET A 1 43.88 20.69 -2.04
CA MET A 1 45.10 21.49 -2.26
C MET A 1 45.22 22.76 -1.39
N ALA A 2 44.14 23.44 -0.93
CA ALA A 2 44.30 24.62 -0.05
C ALA A 2 44.65 24.28 1.43
N LEU A 3 44.15 23.15 1.95
CA LEU A 3 44.31 22.77 3.36
C LEU A 3 45.76 22.37 3.72
N GLU A 4 46.47 21.70 2.80
CA GLU A 4 47.87 21.26 2.98
C GLU A 4 48.84 22.42 3.19
N HIS A 5 48.57 23.58 2.57
CA HIS A 5 49.41 24.77 2.70
C HIS A 5 48.98 25.69 3.86
N THR A 6 47.70 25.66 4.25
CA THR A 6 47.13 26.58 5.26
C THR A 6 47.16 25.98 6.67
N ALA A 7 47.00 24.66 6.79
CA ALA A 7 46.98 23.94 8.07
C ALA A 7 47.47 22.48 7.88
N PRO A 8 48.78 22.28 7.68
CA PRO A 8 49.35 20.96 7.32
C PRO A 8 49.11 19.89 8.38
N ASP A 9 49.06 20.26 9.66
CA ASP A 9 48.76 19.32 10.74
C ASP A 9 47.33 18.79 10.65
N VAL A 10 46.36 19.67 10.34
CA VAL A 10 44.95 19.27 10.15
C VAL A 10 44.83 18.35 8.95
N ALA A 11 45.46 18.69 7.82
CA ALA A 11 45.48 17.84 6.63
C ALA A 11 46.02 16.43 6.94
N ARG A 12 47.12 16.33 7.71
CA ARG A 12 47.70 15.06 8.13
C ARG A 12 46.76 14.23 9.02
N GLU A 13 46.00 14.86 9.92
CA GLU A 13 45.03 14.15 10.77
C GLU A 13 43.77 13.73 9.99
N PHE A 14 43.38 14.49 8.96
CA PHE A 14 42.35 14.08 8.01
C PHE A 14 42.77 12.85 7.20
N ASP A 15 44.01 12.82 6.70
CA ASP A 15 44.56 11.64 5.99
C ASP A 15 44.62 10.40 6.88
N LYS A 16 44.82 10.58 8.20
CA LYS A 16 44.76 9.50 9.20
C LYS A 16 43.33 9.04 9.53
N GLY A 17 42.30 9.74 9.04
CA GLY A 17 40.90 9.41 9.30
C GLY A 17 40.39 9.85 10.68
N HIS A 18 41.03 10.79 11.35
CA HIS A 18 40.63 11.25 12.71
C HIS A 18 39.42 12.20 12.72
N PHE A 19 38.60 12.18 11.67
CA PHE A 19 37.33 12.91 11.57
C PHE A 19 36.10 11.99 11.68
N VAL A 20 36.33 10.68 11.86
CA VAL A 20 35.30 9.65 12.06
C VAL A 20 35.56 8.86 13.34
N VAL A 21 34.51 8.31 13.92
CA VAL A 21 34.56 7.46 15.11
C VAL A 21 33.97 6.09 14.80
N ARG A 22 34.40 5.07 15.56
CA ARG A 22 33.92 3.69 15.42
C ARG A 22 33.33 3.24 16.75
N LYS A 23 32.08 2.78 16.72
CA LYS A 23 31.40 2.17 17.88
C LYS A 23 31.56 0.65 17.94
N SER A 24 32.09 0.04 16.88
CA SER A 24 32.34 -1.40 16.78
C SER A 24 33.74 -1.68 16.22
N GLN A 25 34.19 -2.93 16.33
CA GLN A 25 35.46 -3.35 15.75
C GLN A 25 35.43 -3.49 14.21
N ASN A 26 34.26 -3.33 13.57
CA ASN A 26 34.12 -3.46 12.12
C ASN A 26 34.70 -2.25 11.38
N VAL A 27 35.57 -2.52 10.40
CA VAL A 27 36.28 -1.49 9.60
C VAL A 27 35.35 -0.58 8.79
N PHE A 28 34.16 -1.06 8.39
CA PHE A 28 33.15 -0.29 7.66
C PHE A 28 32.14 0.45 8.56
N SER A 29 32.35 0.47 9.87
CA SER A 29 31.42 1.10 10.83
C SER A 29 31.82 2.52 11.26
N ALA A 30 32.76 3.13 10.54
CA ALA A 30 33.18 4.49 10.81
C ALA A 30 32.05 5.48 10.47
N ILE A 31 31.70 6.33 11.43
CA ILE A 31 30.66 7.35 11.30
C ILE A 31 31.23 8.72 11.64
N ALA A 32 30.67 9.77 11.05
CA ALA A 32 31.02 11.14 11.42
C ALA A 32 30.76 11.38 12.91
N ILE A 33 31.59 12.23 13.53
CA ILE A 33 31.54 12.54 14.97
C ILE A 33 30.14 13.05 15.39
N ASP A 34 29.54 13.91 14.56
CA ASP A 34 28.20 14.47 14.82
C ASP A 34 27.13 13.37 14.87
N HIS A 35 27.14 12.45 13.90
CA HIS A 35 26.22 11.31 13.86
C HIS A 35 26.43 10.38 15.07
N ALA A 36 27.67 10.16 15.51
CA ALA A 36 27.92 9.38 16.72
C ALA A 36 27.38 10.06 17.98
N HIS A 37 27.49 11.38 18.04
CA HIS A 37 26.98 12.17 19.15
C HIS A 37 25.44 12.18 19.16
N GLU A 38 24.79 12.27 18.00
CA GLU A 38 23.35 12.13 17.85
C GLU A 38 22.84 10.76 18.34
N GLN A 39 23.52 9.67 17.95
CA GLN A 39 23.19 8.33 18.42
C GLN A 39 23.32 8.20 19.94
N ASN A 40 24.36 8.77 20.55
CA ASN A 40 24.52 8.75 22.00
C ASN A 40 23.46 9.60 22.71
N ASN A 41 23.11 10.75 22.13
CA ASN A 41 22.02 11.58 22.63
C ASN A 41 20.68 10.83 22.60
N LYS A 42 20.44 9.99 21.59
CA LYS A 42 19.23 9.16 21.51
C LYS A 42 19.11 8.13 22.63
N ILE A 43 20.23 7.64 23.18
CA ILE A 43 20.20 6.69 24.31
C ILE A 43 19.68 7.37 25.59
N VAL A 44 20.05 8.64 25.78
CA VAL A 44 19.67 9.41 26.98
C VAL A 44 18.33 10.13 26.80
N LYS A 45 17.97 10.49 25.56
CA LYS A 45 16.67 11.08 25.20
C LYS A 45 15.64 9.97 25.00
N GLY A 46 14.70 9.83 25.93
CA GLY A 46 13.51 8.99 25.72
C GLY A 46 12.61 9.51 24.59
N ASP A 47 11.45 8.89 24.39
CA ASP A 47 10.51 9.16 23.28
C ASP A 47 10.00 10.62 23.17
N GLY A 48 10.27 11.48 24.17
CA GLY A 48 9.85 12.88 24.21
C GLY A 48 10.87 13.92 23.71
N GLY A 49 12.07 13.50 23.28
CA GLY A 49 13.14 14.43 22.89
C GLY A 49 13.70 15.25 24.06
N ALA A 50 14.67 16.14 23.78
CA ALA A 50 15.21 17.07 24.77
C ALA A 50 14.66 18.47 24.50
N VAL A 51 13.84 19.00 25.42
CA VAL A 51 13.28 20.36 25.35
C VAL A 51 14.06 21.28 26.29
N GLY A 52 14.47 22.46 25.83
CA GLY A 52 15.09 23.51 26.65
C GLY A 52 16.57 23.31 27.04
N LEU A 53 17.19 22.17 26.68
CA LEU A 53 18.59 21.87 27.04
C LEU A 53 19.60 22.87 26.43
N THR A 54 19.30 23.40 25.24
CA THR A 54 20.16 24.35 24.52
C THR A 54 19.98 25.79 24.98
N GLU A 55 18.95 26.08 25.79
CA GLU A 55 18.59 27.45 26.22
C GLU A 55 19.35 27.88 27.49
N ASN A 56 20.03 26.95 28.17
CA ASN A 56 20.82 27.22 29.37
C ASN A 56 22.22 26.62 29.25
N ALA A 57 23.24 27.49 29.14
CA ALA A 57 24.64 27.11 28.96
C ALA A 57 25.18 26.17 30.06
N SER A 58 24.74 26.34 31.31
CA SER A 58 25.15 25.48 32.42
C SER A 58 24.54 24.09 32.34
N GLN A 59 23.30 23.97 31.85
CA GLN A 59 22.65 22.67 31.62
C GLN A 59 23.26 21.94 30.42
N LEU A 60 23.57 22.68 29.36
CA LEU A 60 24.27 22.16 28.20
C LEU A 60 25.67 21.65 28.60
N LEU A 61 26.42 22.40 29.40
CA LEU A 61 27.74 21.98 29.88
C LEU A 61 27.64 20.71 30.73
N ARG A 62 26.68 20.66 31.67
CA ARG A 62 26.44 19.46 32.48
C ARG A 62 26.08 18.25 31.61
N TRP A 63 25.29 18.45 30.56
CA TRP A 63 24.98 17.40 29.59
C TRP A 63 26.18 16.94 28.77
N MET A 64 27.01 17.87 28.28
CA MET A 64 28.22 17.52 27.52
C MET A 64 29.21 16.69 28.34
N VAL A 65 29.29 16.94 29.65
CA VAL A 65 30.18 16.19 30.55
C VAL A 65 29.55 14.89 31.04
N SER A 66 28.28 14.90 31.45
CA SER A 66 27.63 13.75 32.09
C SER A 66 26.89 12.83 31.11
N GLY A 67 26.48 13.33 29.94
CA GLY A 67 25.71 12.59 28.94
C GLY A 67 26.41 11.31 28.44
N PRO A 68 27.71 11.35 28.08
CA PRO A 68 28.45 10.15 27.72
C PRO A 68 28.50 9.09 28.83
N GLU A 69 28.68 9.51 30.08
CA GLU A 69 28.69 8.60 31.23
C GLU A 69 27.30 8.00 31.51
N MET A 70 26.24 8.79 31.38
CA MET A 70 24.87 8.28 31.48
C MET A 70 24.57 7.25 30.39
N ALA A 71 25.00 7.52 29.15
CA ALA A 71 24.86 6.56 28.04
C ALA A 71 25.66 5.27 28.30
N ARG A 72 26.87 5.37 28.84
CA ARG A 72 27.69 4.21 29.24
C ARG A 72 26.99 3.38 30.30
N LEU A 73 26.48 3.98 31.37
CA LEU A 73 25.79 3.29 32.46
C LEU A 73 24.51 2.59 31.99
N VAL A 74 23.72 3.24 31.13
CA VAL A 74 22.52 2.63 30.53
C VAL A 74 22.90 1.41 29.68
N ASN A 75 23.93 1.55 28.84
CA ASN A 75 24.40 0.45 27.99
C ASN A 75 24.96 -0.73 28.81
N GLU A 76 25.73 -0.46 29.87
CA GLU A 76 26.21 -1.49 30.79
C GLU A 76 25.07 -2.20 31.53
N PHE A 77 24.05 -1.45 31.96
CA PHE A 77 22.86 -2.01 32.57
C PHE A 77 22.10 -2.92 31.58
N GLU A 78 21.88 -2.48 30.35
CA GLU A 78 21.21 -3.28 29.31
C GLU A 78 21.98 -4.56 29.00
N LEU A 79 23.30 -4.49 28.84
CA LEU A 79 24.16 -5.66 28.63
C LEU A 79 24.11 -6.63 29.82
N SER A 80 24.09 -6.12 31.06
CA SER A 80 23.95 -6.97 32.26
C SER A 80 22.59 -7.71 32.29
N GLN A 81 21.53 -7.08 31.80
CA GLN A 81 20.21 -7.69 31.65
C GLN A 81 20.21 -8.74 30.52
N GLU A 82 20.94 -8.52 29.44
CA GLU A 82 21.11 -9.51 28.36
C GLU A 82 21.90 -10.74 28.81
N VAL A 83 22.95 -10.58 29.63
CA VAL A 83 23.66 -11.71 30.25
C VAL A 83 22.72 -12.52 31.16
N THR A 84 21.79 -11.85 31.85
CA THR A 84 20.77 -12.51 32.67
C THR A 84 19.74 -13.28 31.81
N LYS A 85 19.36 -12.75 30.64
CA LYS A 85 18.54 -13.46 29.63
C LYS A 85 19.28 -14.64 29.00
N THR A 86 20.60 -14.55 28.84
CA THR A 86 21.42 -15.61 28.25
C THR A 86 21.61 -16.79 29.21
N ARG A 87 21.59 -16.56 30.52
CA ARG A 87 21.48 -17.64 31.53
C ARG A 87 20.08 -18.28 31.60
N GLN A 88 19.07 -17.62 31.03
CA GLN A 88 17.71 -18.14 30.85
C GLN A 88 17.48 -18.77 29.47
N LYS A 89 18.51 -18.94 28.64
CA LYS A 89 18.38 -19.63 27.32
C LYS A 89 18.21 -21.15 27.44
N ASP A 90 18.45 -21.72 28.63
CA ASP A 90 18.14 -23.12 28.91
C ASP A 90 16.66 -23.35 29.29
N CYS A 91 15.81 -22.32 29.21
CA CYS A 91 14.37 -22.47 29.36
C CYS A 91 13.65 -21.98 28.08
N PRO A 92 12.99 -22.86 27.31
CA PRO A 92 12.33 -22.50 26.05
C PRO A 92 11.00 -21.81 26.34
N ILE A 93 11.04 -20.58 26.83
CA ILE A 93 9.88 -19.69 26.82
C ILE A 93 10.24 -18.52 25.92
N SER A 94 10.25 -18.80 24.61
CA SER A 94 10.04 -17.76 23.61
C SER A 94 8.73 -17.08 23.98
N LYS A 95 8.79 -15.90 24.59
CA LYS A 95 7.59 -15.13 24.93
C LYS A 95 6.77 -15.00 23.65
N HIS A 96 5.50 -15.39 23.73
CA HIS A 96 4.58 -15.29 22.60
C HIS A 96 4.57 -13.83 22.12
N HIS A 97 4.46 -13.59 20.82
CA HIS A 97 4.48 -12.24 20.24
C HIS A 97 3.56 -11.28 21.01
N GLU A 98 2.37 -11.75 21.37
CA GLU A 98 1.37 -10.99 22.14
C GLU A 98 1.78 -10.60 23.56
N GLN A 99 2.78 -11.28 24.15
CA GLN A 99 3.31 -10.97 25.49
C GLN A 99 4.33 -9.82 25.46
N THR A 100 4.58 -9.22 24.29
CA THR A 100 5.43 -8.04 24.15
C THR A 100 4.76 -6.81 24.76
N LYS A 101 5.53 -5.97 25.45
CA LYS A 101 5.02 -4.75 26.11
C LYS A 101 4.26 -3.81 25.18
N SER A 102 4.71 -3.66 23.93
CA SER A 102 4.04 -2.82 22.92
C SER A 102 2.63 -3.32 22.63
N ILE A 103 2.48 -4.62 22.38
CA ILE A 103 1.19 -5.24 22.07
C ILE A 103 0.25 -5.18 23.28
N GLN A 104 0.77 -5.44 24.49
CA GLN A 104 -0.02 -5.31 25.72
C GLN A 104 -0.49 -3.87 25.96
N LYS A 105 0.37 -2.87 25.68
CA LYS A 105 0.00 -1.45 25.79
C LYS A 105 -1.08 -1.09 24.76
N THR A 106 -0.91 -1.46 23.50
CA THR A 106 -1.91 -1.24 22.44
C THR A 106 -3.23 -1.93 22.77
N PHE A 107 -3.19 -3.17 23.25
CA PHE A 107 -4.38 -3.89 23.68
C PHE A 107 -5.12 -3.15 24.79
N MET A 108 -4.41 -2.73 25.84
CA MET A 108 -5.00 -1.95 26.94
C MET A 108 -5.58 -0.61 26.47
N THR A 109 -4.93 0.08 25.54
CA THR A 109 -5.46 1.30 24.92
C THR A 109 -6.77 1.00 24.18
N ASN A 110 -6.80 -0.03 23.35
CA ASN A 110 -8.01 -0.39 22.59
C ASN A 110 -9.18 -0.80 23.50
N VAL A 111 -8.90 -1.54 24.58
CA VAL A 111 -9.93 -1.92 25.57
C VAL A 111 -10.51 -0.69 26.25
N LYS A 112 -9.66 0.28 26.64
CA LYS A 112 -10.13 1.54 27.23
C LYS A 112 -11.01 2.32 26.25
N SER A 113 -10.55 2.49 25.01
CA SER A 113 -11.33 3.17 23.97
C SER A 113 -12.69 2.51 23.74
N LEU A 114 -12.76 1.17 23.74
CA LEU A 114 -14.04 0.46 23.62
C LEU A 114 -14.95 0.68 24.85
N LEU A 115 -14.38 0.69 26.06
CA LEU A 115 -15.14 0.94 27.29
C LEU A 115 -15.67 2.37 27.33
N ASP A 116 -14.89 3.34 26.88
CA ASP A 116 -15.28 4.75 26.80
C ASP A 116 -16.50 4.89 25.87
N VAL A 117 -16.47 4.25 24.69
CA VAL A 117 -17.60 4.20 23.75
C VAL A 117 -18.84 3.55 24.40
N TYR A 118 -18.69 2.45 25.12
CA TYR A 118 -19.82 1.80 25.82
C TYR A 118 -20.38 2.66 26.95
N THR A 119 -19.55 3.48 27.58
CA THR A 119 -19.96 4.39 28.65
C THR A 119 -20.68 5.61 28.08
N GLU A 120 -20.18 6.18 27.00
CA GLU A 120 -20.72 7.36 26.34
C GLU A 120 -22.02 7.05 25.59
N PHE A 121 -22.03 6.00 24.78
CA PHE A 121 -23.17 5.66 23.93
C PHE A 121 -24.06 4.55 24.49
N GLY A 122 -23.60 3.83 25.51
CA GLY A 122 -24.30 2.69 26.11
C GLY A 122 -23.90 1.35 25.48
N ASN A 123 -24.44 0.25 26.01
CA ASN A 123 -24.15 -1.10 25.52
C ASN A 123 -24.88 -1.37 24.18
N PRO A 124 -24.15 -1.59 23.07
CA PRO A 124 -24.75 -1.83 21.74
C PRO A 124 -25.52 -3.15 21.66
N PHE A 125 -25.22 -4.14 22.51
CA PHE A 125 -25.91 -5.43 22.50
C PHE A 125 -27.30 -5.39 23.14
N LEU A 126 -27.67 -4.27 23.77
CA LEU A 126 -29.01 -4.04 24.31
C LEU A 126 -29.91 -3.27 23.31
N GLU A 127 -29.36 -2.86 22.17
CA GLU A 127 -30.16 -2.23 21.12
C GLU A 127 -31.16 -3.23 20.53
N THR A 128 -32.41 -2.78 20.41
CA THR A 128 -33.51 -3.56 19.79
C THR A 128 -33.77 -3.12 18.36
N THR A 129 -33.04 -2.11 17.88
CA THR A 129 -33.14 -1.61 16.51
C THR A 129 -32.62 -2.64 15.53
N THR A 130 -33.32 -2.80 14.42
CA THR A 130 -32.89 -3.64 13.28
C THR A 130 -31.87 -2.93 12.39
N ASP A 131 -31.57 -1.68 12.70
CA ASP A 131 -30.63 -0.85 11.96
C ASP A 131 -29.19 -1.28 12.21
N LEU A 132 -28.38 -1.18 11.17
CA LEU A 132 -26.94 -1.38 11.27
C LEU A 132 -26.29 -0.10 11.77
N VAL A 133 -25.65 -0.18 12.93
CA VAL A 133 -25.06 0.96 13.65
C VAL A 133 -23.54 0.80 13.71
N ILE A 134 -22.81 1.91 13.49
CA ILE A 134 -21.36 1.94 13.69
C ILE A 134 -21.07 2.09 15.19
N LEU A 135 -20.27 1.21 15.76
CA LEU A 135 -20.11 1.13 17.22
C LEU A 135 -19.46 2.37 17.86
N ASP A 136 -18.53 3.02 17.17
CA ASP A 136 -17.76 4.16 17.70
C ASP A 136 -18.49 5.51 17.57
N THR A 137 -19.34 5.69 16.56
CA THR A 137 -20.10 6.95 16.35
C THR A 137 -21.59 6.84 16.63
N ARG A 138 -22.12 5.61 16.72
CA ARG A 138 -23.56 5.30 16.72
C ARG A 138 -24.34 5.80 15.51
N ASP A 139 -23.65 6.07 14.41
CA ASP A 139 -24.32 6.42 13.16
C ASP A 139 -25.01 5.20 12.53
N ILE A 140 -26.22 5.42 12.02
CA ILE A 140 -26.94 4.42 11.24
C ILE A 140 -26.35 4.37 9.83
N ILE A 141 -26.08 3.15 9.35
CA ILE A 141 -25.57 2.92 8.01
C ILE A 141 -26.69 3.17 6.99
N PHE A 142 -26.62 4.29 6.28
CA PHE A 142 -27.61 4.70 5.26
C PHE A 142 -27.66 3.80 4.01
N TYR A 143 -26.68 2.91 3.82
CA TYR A 143 -26.64 2.01 2.67
C TYR A 143 -27.61 0.84 2.84
N GLN A 144 -28.91 1.09 2.60
CA GLN A 144 -29.98 0.10 2.78
C GLN A 144 -29.70 -1.24 2.09
N ARG A 145 -29.14 -1.24 0.87
CA ARG A 145 -28.78 -2.49 0.17
C ARG A 145 -27.66 -3.28 0.86
N VAL A 146 -26.71 -2.61 1.49
CA VAL A 146 -25.65 -3.26 2.26
C VAL A 146 -26.26 -3.86 3.52
N ALA A 147 -27.15 -3.13 4.20
CA ALA A 147 -27.85 -3.61 5.36
C ALA A 147 -28.69 -4.87 5.05
N GLU A 148 -29.53 -4.81 4.02
CA GLU A 148 -30.31 -5.96 3.55
C GLU A 148 -29.43 -7.16 3.19
N THR A 149 -28.26 -6.91 2.58
CA THR A 149 -27.32 -7.98 2.22
C THR A 149 -26.75 -8.65 3.47
N ILE A 150 -26.34 -7.87 4.47
CA ILE A 150 -25.77 -8.39 5.72
C ILE A 150 -26.81 -9.16 6.51
N SER A 151 -28.03 -8.63 6.65
CA SER A 151 -29.12 -9.29 7.37
C SER A 151 -29.50 -10.64 6.75
N ASN A 152 -29.30 -10.81 5.44
CA ASN A 152 -29.66 -12.03 4.72
C ASN A 152 -28.46 -12.92 4.35
N VAL A 153 -27.22 -12.54 4.70
CA VAL A 153 -26.01 -13.19 4.20
C VAL A 153 -25.97 -14.69 4.55
N GLU A 154 -26.43 -15.04 5.74
CA GLU A 154 -26.50 -16.43 6.21
C GLU A 154 -27.50 -17.24 5.37
N SER A 155 -28.72 -16.72 5.17
CA SER A 155 -29.75 -17.37 4.34
C SER A 155 -29.30 -17.54 2.89
N ILE A 156 -28.64 -16.53 2.34
CA ILE A 156 -28.04 -16.59 1.00
C ILE A 156 -26.98 -17.69 0.94
N GLY A 157 -26.06 -17.72 1.90
CA GLY A 157 -25.01 -18.73 1.98
C GLY A 157 -25.56 -20.15 2.11
N LYS A 158 -26.58 -20.34 2.95
CA LYS A 158 -27.24 -21.64 3.13
C LYS A 158 -27.89 -22.13 1.85
N LYS A 159 -28.67 -21.28 1.16
CA LYS A 159 -29.26 -21.61 -0.15
C LYS A 159 -28.20 -21.97 -1.20
N GLN A 160 -27.09 -21.25 -1.22
CA GLN A 160 -25.98 -21.53 -2.15
C GLN A 160 -25.28 -22.85 -1.83
N PHE A 161 -25.09 -23.15 -0.56
CA PHE A 161 -24.55 -24.44 -0.11
C PHE A 161 -25.48 -25.60 -0.53
N ASP A 162 -26.77 -25.50 -0.22
CA ASP A 162 -27.76 -26.52 -0.57
C ASP A 162 -27.82 -26.74 -2.10
N THR A 163 -27.75 -25.66 -2.87
CA THR A 163 -27.66 -25.71 -4.34
C THR A 163 -26.37 -26.42 -4.79
N PHE A 164 -25.23 -26.12 -4.19
CA PHE A 164 -23.97 -26.76 -4.55
C PHE A 164 -23.98 -28.26 -4.25
N VAL A 165 -24.46 -28.66 -3.07
CA VAL A 165 -24.56 -30.08 -2.66
C VAL A 165 -25.49 -30.83 -3.62
N SER A 166 -26.66 -30.27 -3.92
CA SER A 166 -27.62 -30.92 -4.82
C SER A 166 -27.12 -31.00 -6.28
N GLU A 167 -26.52 -29.95 -6.81
CA GLU A 167 -26.07 -29.93 -8.21
C GLU A 167 -24.83 -30.80 -8.47
N ARG A 168 -23.94 -30.96 -7.48
CA ARG A 168 -22.60 -31.54 -7.68
C ARG A 168 -22.25 -32.76 -6.84
N LEU A 169 -22.83 -32.91 -5.64
CA LEU A 169 -22.46 -33.97 -4.70
C LEU A 169 -23.55 -35.04 -4.53
N ALA A 170 -24.79 -34.73 -4.91
CA ALA A 170 -25.87 -35.71 -4.91
C ALA A 170 -25.66 -36.78 -5.99
N THR A 171 -26.22 -37.98 -5.77
CA THR A 171 -26.14 -39.12 -6.69
C THR A 171 -26.68 -38.80 -8.09
N SER A 172 -27.57 -37.81 -8.21
CA SER A 172 -28.10 -37.26 -9.46
C SER A 172 -27.40 -35.94 -9.86
N SER A 173 -26.07 -35.88 -9.77
CA SER A 173 -25.31 -34.66 -10.06
C SER A 173 -25.53 -34.21 -11.52
N THR A 174 -25.77 -32.92 -11.72
CA THR A 174 -25.97 -32.32 -13.05
C THR A 174 -24.77 -31.53 -13.55
N LYS A 175 -23.84 -31.19 -12.66
CA LYS A 175 -22.63 -30.40 -12.97
C LYS A 175 -21.39 -31.07 -12.40
N SER A 176 -20.27 -30.92 -13.09
CA SER A 176 -19.00 -31.48 -12.64
C SER A 176 -18.47 -30.74 -11.42
N ILE A 177 -17.80 -31.44 -10.51
CA ILE A 177 -17.13 -30.81 -9.36
C ILE A 177 -16.04 -29.83 -9.80
N TYR A 178 -15.44 -30.04 -10.97
CA TYR A 178 -14.37 -29.20 -11.54
C TYR A 178 -14.87 -27.94 -12.24
N ASP A 179 -16.18 -27.81 -12.48
CA ASP A 179 -16.74 -26.63 -13.13
C ASP A 179 -16.54 -25.38 -12.26
N PRO A 180 -16.31 -24.19 -12.84
CA PRO A 180 -16.12 -22.98 -12.06
C PRO A 180 -17.39 -22.62 -11.27
N ILE A 181 -17.21 -22.13 -10.05
CA ILE A 181 -18.30 -21.60 -9.20
C ILE A 181 -18.30 -20.08 -9.31
N LYS A 182 -19.50 -19.50 -9.42
CA LYS A 182 -19.64 -18.05 -9.50
C LYS A 182 -19.26 -17.39 -8.18
N GLN A 183 -18.35 -16.43 -8.24
CA GLN A 183 -18.03 -15.60 -7.07
C GLN A 183 -19.24 -14.79 -6.61
N ASN A 184 -19.44 -14.75 -5.30
CA ASN A 184 -20.42 -13.91 -4.66
C ASN A 184 -20.04 -12.43 -4.80
N ARG A 185 -20.94 -11.65 -5.41
CA ARG A 185 -20.77 -10.20 -5.61
C ARG A 185 -21.74 -9.42 -4.72
N LEU A 186 -21.83 -9.84 -3.46
CA LEU A 186 -22.64 -9.20 -2.45
C LEU A 186 -22.12 -7.78 -2.16
N LEU A 187 -23.05 -6.86 -1.88
CA LEU A 187 -22.70 -5.50 -1.48
C LEU A 187 -22.35 -5.53 0.01
N LEU A 188 -21.14 -5.11 0.34
CA LEU A 188 -20.59 -5.09 1.70
C LEU A 188 -19.98 -3.71 1.96
N PHE A 189 -19.47 -3.46 3.17
CA PHE A 189 -18.89 -2.14 3.51
C PHE A 189 -17.73 -1.71 2.60
N SER A 190 -16.91 -2.67 2.13
CA SER A 190 -15.85 -2.42 1.15
C SER A 190 -16.38 -2.17 -0.28
N ARG A 191 -17.64 -2.56 -0.54
CA ARG A 191 -18.28 -2.52 -1.86
C ARG A 191 -19.72 -2.01 -1.73
N GLN A 192 -19.84 -0.70 -1.53
CA GLN A 192 -21.10 -0.02 -1.26
C GLN A 192 -21.98 0.14 -2.52
N GLN A 193 -21.38 0.10 -3.71
CA GLN A 193 -22.09 0.11 -4.98
C GLN A 193 -21.64 -1.03 -5.91
N PRO A 194 -22.52 -1.50 -6.82
CA PRO A 194 -22.10 -2.32 -7.96
C PRO A 194 -20.97 -1.59 -8.68
N ARG A 195 -19.94 -2.31 -9.13
CA ARG A 195 -18.91 -1.68 -9.97
C ARG A 195 -19.63 -1.07 -11.17
N SER A 196 -19.30 0.17 -11.50
CA SER A 196 -19.64 0.74 -12.81
C SER A 196 -19.22 -0.27 -13.89
N GLU A 197 -20.02 -0.35 -14.95
CA GLU A 197 -19.74 -1.23 -16.07
C GLU A 197 -18.26 -1.11 -16.50
N SER A 198 -17.62 -2.22 -16.90
CA SER A 198 -16.20 -2.20 -17.28
C SER A 198 -15.94 -1.08 -18.29
N LYS A 199 -14.79 -0.38 -18.19
CA LYS A 199 -14.43 0.74 -19.08
C LYS A 199 -14.57 0.40 -20.57
N ASP A 200 -14.48 -0.88 -20.92
CA ASP A 200 -14.62 -1.38 -22.29
C ASP A 200 -16.06 -1.31 -22.82
N LYS A 201 -17.09 -1.46 -21.98
CA LYS A 201 -18.50 -1.41 -22.40
C LYS A 201 -18.94 -0.04 -22.96
N PRO A 202 -18.68 1.10 -22.28
CA PRO A 202 -18.98 2.41 -22.85
C PRO A 202 -18.13 2.69 -24.09
N GLN A 203 -16.88 2.21 -24.13
CA GLN A 203 -16.02 2.32 -25.31
C GLN A 203 -16.59 1.56 -26.52
N ILE A 204 -17.03 0.31 -26.33
CA ILE A 204 -17.70 -0.49 -27.37
C ILE A 204 -18.99 0.21 -27.82
N ARG A 205 -19.78 0.78 -26.90
CA ARG A 205 -21.00 1.49 -27.24
C ARG A 205 -20.72 2.73 -28.10
N SER A 206 -19.72 3.53 -27.72
CA SER A 206 -19.27 4.70 -28.50
C SER A 206 -18.73 4.30 -29.88
N LEU A 207 -17.91 3.25 -29.96
CA LEU A 207 -17.41 2.75 -31.25
C LEU A 207 -18.56 2.31 -32.18
N LYS A 208 -19.59 1.65 -31.65
CA LYS A 208 -20.77 1.28 -32.43
C LYS A 208 -21.54 2.50 -32.92
N GLN A 209 -21.72 3.52 -32.07
CA GLN A 209 -22.37 4.77 -32.45
C GLN A 209 -21.58 5.53 -33.53
N ASN A 210 -20.25 5.63 -33.38
CA ASN A 210 -19.37 6.24 -34.36
C ASN A 210 -19.42 5.49 -35.70
N CYS A 211 -19.36 4.15 -35.68
CA CYS A 211 -19.47 3.34 -36.89
C CYS A 211 -20.80 3.59 -37.61
N SER A 212 -21.91 3.63 -36.87
CA SER A 212 -23.23 3.94 -37.43
C SER A 212 -23.27 5.35 -38.04
N LEU A 213 -22.75 6.36 -37.34
CA LEU A 213 -22.72 7.75 -37.78
C LEU A 213 -21.88 7.91 -39.05
N PHE A 214 -20.65 7.39 -39.06
CA PHE A 214 -19.77 7.46 -40.22
C PHE A 214 -20.32 6.67 -41.41
N SER A 215 -20.99 5.54 -41.19
CA SER A 215 -21.64 4.79 -42.26
C SER A 215 -22.75 5.63 -42.92
N GLN A 216 -23.59 6.29 -42.13
CA GLN A 216 -24.66 7.16 -42.64
C GLN A 216 -24.09 8.40 -43.35
N LEU A 217 -23.06 9.02 -42.77
CA LEU A 217 -22.43 10.21 -43.34
C LEU A 217 -21.67 9.90 -44.63
N TYR A 218 -20.98 8.76 -44.72
CA TYR A 218 -20.35 8.28 -45.94
C TYR A 218 -21.37 8.10 -47.07
N VAL A 219 -22.49 7.43 -46.80
CA VAL A 219 -23.59 7.27 -47.78
C VAL A 219 -24.13 8.64 -48.19
N SER A 220 -24.30 9.56 -47.25
CA SER A 220 -24.77 10.92 -47.57
C SER A 220 -23.80 11.72 -48.44
N CYS A 221 -22.48 11.57 -48.23
CA CYS A 221 -21.44 12.22 -49.04
C CYS A 221 -21.43 11.67 -50.46
N GLN A 222 -21.57 10.34 -50.63
CA GLN A 222 -21.65 9.70 -51.94
C GLN A 222 -22.86 10.18 -52.76
N VAL A 223 -24.03 10.33 -52.11
CA VAL A 223 -25.26 10.80 -52.78
C VAL A 223 -25.18 12.28 -53.16
N ARG A 224 -24.46 13.09 -52.41
CA ARG A 224 -24.40 14.56 -52.58
C ARG A 224 -23.12 15.04 -53.27
N ASN A 225 -22.25 14.14 -53.73
CA ASN A 225 -20.93 14.47 -54.28
C ASN A 225 -20.08 15.31 -53.30
N GLY A 226 -20.21 15.04 -52.00
CA GLY A 226 -19.50 15.74 -50.94
C GLY A 226 -18.02 15.31 -50.86
N ASP A 227 -17.14 16.26 -50.59
CA ASP A 227 -15.72 15.99 -50.38
C ASP A 227 -15.49 15.35 -48.99
N LEU A 228 -14.91 14.14 -49.00
CA LEU A 228 -14.56 13.42 -47.77
C LEU A 228 -13.42 14.13 -47.02
N GLU A 229 -12.53 14.82 -47.72
CA GLU A 229 -11.37 15.47 -47.10
C GLU A 229 -11.79 16.72 -46.32
N GLU A 230 -12.70 17.52 -46.88
CA GLU A 230 -13.36 18.60 -46.16
C GLU A 230 -14.25 18.09 -45.02
N PHE A 231 -14.94 16.96 -45.19
CA PHE A 231 -15.77 16.36 -44.13
C PHE A 231 -14.95 15.94 -42.89
N PHE A 232 -13.78 15.30 -43.09
CA PHE A 232 -12.90 14.91 -41.97
C PHE A 232 -12.08 16.06 -41.39
N ARG A 233 -12.09 17.24 -42.03
CA ARG A 233 -11.45 18.45 -41.51
C ARG A 233 -12.15 18.99 -40.26
N HIS A 234 -13.43 18.69 -40.09
CA HIS A 234 -14.26 19.18 -38.99
C HIS A 234 -14.62 18.08 -37.99
N GLU A 235 -14.91 18.51 -36.76
CA GLU A 235 -15.25 17.58 -35.69
C GLU A 235 -16.70 17.10 -35.84
N ASN A 236 -16.86 15.84 -36.23
CA ASN A 236 -18.16 15.23 -36.52
C ASN A 236 -18.84 14.58 -35.30
N GLN A 237 -18.30 14.81 -34.10
CA GLN A 237 -18.83 14.28 -32.85
C GLN A 237 -19.46 15.40 -32.00
N PRO A 238 -20.46 15.09 -31.16
CA PRO A 238 -21.13 16.08 -30.31
C PRO A 238 -20.22 16.67 -29.22
N TYR A 239 -19.01 16.12 -29.03
CA TYR A 239 -18.03 16.60 -28.07
C TYR A 239 -16.61 16.38 -28.61
N PRO A 240 -15.67 17.25 -28.22
CA PRO A 240 -14.31 17.18 -28.73
C PRO A 240 -13.57 15.95 -28.22
N SER A 241 -13.21 15.03 -29.12
CA SER A 241 -12.56 13.75 -28.77
C SER A 241 -11.15 13.92 -28.18
N SER A 242 -10.54 15.09 -28.42
CA SER A 242 -9.27 15.52 -27.84
C SER A 242 -9.39 15.87 -26.34
N LEU A 243 -10.55 16.33 -25.88
CA LEU A 243 -10.76 16.85 -24.52
C LEU A 243 -11.78 16.07 -23.70
N SER A 244 -12.63 15.28 -24.35
CA SER A 244 -13.73 14.55 -23.72
C SER A 244 -13.71 13.07 -24.05
N GLN A 245 -14.17 12.25 -23.11
CA GLN A 245 -14.42 10.84 -23.29
C GLN A 245 -15.82 10.53 -22.74
N PHE A 246 -16.73 10.11 -23.63
CA PHE A 246 -18.15 9.81 -23.31
C PHE A 246 -18.96 10.99 -22.75
N GLY A 247 -18.59 12.23 -23.09
CA GLY A 247 -19.27 13.43 -22.61
C GLY A 247 -18.70 14.00 -21.32
N ASP A 248 -17.76 13.29 -20.68
CA ASP A 248 -17.00 13.78 -19.52
C ASP A 248 -15.62 14.27 -19.95
N ILE A 249 -15.02 15.16 -19.15
CA ILE A 249 -13.64 15.60 -19.36
C ILE A 249 -12.72 14.38 -19.33
N ARG A 250 -11.84 14.28 -20.32
CA ARG A 250 -10.87 13.19 -20.40
C ARG A 250 -9.82 13.34 -19.30
N LEU A 251 -10.01 12.61 -18.22
CA LEU A 251 -9.07 12.53 -17.10
C LEU A 251 -8.11 11.36 -17.33
N GLY A 252 -6.81 11.67 -17.38
CA GLY A 252 -5.73 10.68 -17.47
C GLY A 252 -4.87 10.67 -16.21
N THR A 253 -4.20 9.56 -15.93
CA THR A 253 -3.15 9.49 -14.92
C THR A 253 -1.81 9.90 -15.53
N LYS A 254 -0.83 10.32 -14.71
CA LYS A 254 0.52 10.72 -15.19
C LYS A 254 1.16 9.67 -16.10
N SER A 255 0.84 8.39 -15.90
CA SER A 255 1.26 7.26 -16.73
C SER A 255 0.75 7.31 -18.17
N ASP A 256 -0.41 7.91 -18.42
CA ASP A 256 -1.01 7.99 -19.76
C ASP A 256 -0.20 8.90 -20.69
N LEU A 257 0.62 9.79 -20.12
CA LEU A 257 1.58 10.63 -20.84
C LEU A 257 2.85 9.88 -21.21
N LEU A 258 3.18 8.76 -20.56
CA LEU A 258 4.43 8.04 -20.84
C LEU A 258 4.44 7.47 -22.26
N VAL A 259 3.32 6.90 -22.74
CA VAL A 259 3.26 6.29 -24.08
C VAL A 259 3.48 7.32 -25.20
N PRO A 260 2.84 8.51 -25.19
CA PRO A 260 3.18 9.58 -26.13
C PRO A 260 4.63 10.08 -25.98
N LEU A 261 5.14 10.22 -24.76
CA LEU A 261 6.49 10.71 -24.51
C LEU A 261 7.58 9.72 -24.95
N GLU A 262 7.33 8.41 -24.80
CA GLU A 262 8.18 7.35 -25.32
C GLU A 262 8.23 7.34 -26.84
N ARG A 263 7.14 7.70 -27.53
CA ARG A 263 7.15 7.82 -29.00
C ARG A 263 7.91 9.04 -29.52
N ILE A 264 8.02 10.09 -28.70
CA ILE A 264 8.78 11.31 -29.04
C ILE A 264 10.28 11.06 -28.87
N LYS A 265 10.66 10.10 -28.02
CA LYS A 265 12.04 9.73 -27.81
C LYS A 265 12.33 8.46 -28.61
N GLU A 266 13.07 8.58 -29.71
CA GLU A 266 13.80 7.43 -30.26
C GLU A 266 14.80 6.99 -29.19
N SER A 267 14.37 6.09 -28.32
CA SER A 267 15.25 5.55 -27.30
C SER A 267 16.13 4.49 -27.96
N GLU A 268 17.33 4.87 -28.35
CA GLU A 268 18.47 3.95 -28.36
C GLU A 268 18.70 3.52 -26.91
N THR A 269 17.92 2.55 -26.44
CA THR A 269 18.26 1.78 -25.25
C THR A 269 19.30 0.76 -25.66
N GLU A 270 20.54 1.21 -25.84
CA GLU A 270 21.67 0.30 -25.68
C GLU A 270 21.69 -0.11 -24.21
N ALA A 271 21.20 -1.31 -23.93
CA ALA A 271 21.35 -1.90 -22.62
C ALA A 271 22.86 -1.96 -22.33
N PRO A 272 23.33 -1.46 -21.17
CA PRO A 272 24.74 -1.52 -20.84
C PRO A 272 25.19 -2.98 -20.87
N ASN A 273 26.38 -3.23 -21.41
CA ASN A 273 26.97 -4.56 -21.38
C ASN A 273 27.20 -4.95 -19.92
N VAL A 274 26.54 -6.03 -19.48
CA VAL A 274 26.57 -6.51 -18.11
C VAL A 274 27.06 -7.94 -18.09
N ASP A 275 27.97 -8.23 -17.16
CA ASP A 275 28.52 -9.59 -16.97
C ASP A 275 27.49 -10.53 -16.31
N VAL A 276 26.51 -9.98 -15.59
CA VAL A 276 25.50 -10.74 -14.84
C VAL A 276 24.15 -10.06 -14.94
N VAL A 277 23.13 -10.83 -15.33
CA VAL A 277 21.72 -10.45 -15.27
C VAL A 277 21.06 -11.25 -14.15
N VAL A 278 20.59 -10.57 -13.10
CA VAL A 278 19.81 -11.20 -12.03
C VAL A 278 18.34 -11.05 -12.35
N LEU A 279 17.65 -12.18 -12.50
CA LEU A 279 16.22 -12.23 -12.75
C LEU A 279 15.50 -12.62 -11.46
N ASP A 280 14.51 -11.82 -11.06
CA ASP A 280 13.58 -12.21 -10.02
C ASP A 280 12.55 -13.21 -10.58
N GLY A 281 12.69 -14.47 -10.18
CA GLY A 281 11.79 -15.54 -10.62
C GLY A 281 10.33 -15.30 -10.24
N ALA A 282 10.05 -14.65 -9.10
CA ALA A 282 8.68 -14.34 -8.70
C ALA A 282 8.07 -13.28 -9.61
N ALA A 283 8.87 -12.29 -10.05
CA ALA A 283 8.44 -11.30 -11.04
C ALA A 283 8.14 -11.94 -12.41
N ILE A 284 8.97 -12.90 -12.85
CA ILE A 284 8.75 -13.64 -14.11
C ILE A 284 7.47 -14.46 -14.06
N VAL A 285 7.25 -15.22 -12.98
CA VAL A 285 6.04 -16.02 -12.80
C VAL A 285 4.79 -15.13 -12.75
N ASN A 286 4.87 -13.94 -12.13
CA ASN A 286 3.78 -12.96 -12.14
C ASN A 286 3.54 -12.32 -13.53
N LEU A 287 4.55 -12.26 -14.39
CA LEU A 287 4.41 -11.85 -15.79
C LEU A 287 3.67 -12.90 -16.62
N LEU A 288 3.93 -14.18 -16.34
CA LEU A 288 3.28 -15.34 -16.93
C LEU A 288 1.88 -15.55 -16.35
N LYS A 289 1.01 -14.53 -16.42
CA LYS A 289 -0.41 -14.74 -16.06
C LYS A 289 -1.04 -15.69 -17.10
N PRO A 290 -1.64 -16.81 -16.69
CA PRO A 290 -2.46 -17.61 -17.59
C PRO A 290 -3.70 -16.77 -17.92
N ARG A 291 -3.71 -16.10 -19.06
CA ARG A 291 -4.77 -15.16 -19.43
C ARG A 291 -6.09 -15.86 -19.82
N ALA A 292 -6.08 -17.18 -20.02
CA ALA A 292 -7.21 -17.93 -20.57
C ALA A 292 -7.71 -19.12 -19.74
N CYS A 293 -7.01 -19.53 -18.67
CA CYS A 293 -7.39 -20.69 -17.87
C CYS A 293 -8.56 -20.32 -16.94
N ARG A 294 -9.69 -21.03 -17.07
CA ARG A 294 -10.90 -20.83 -16.26
C ARG A 294 -11.10 -21.93 -15.24
N THR A 295 -10.44 -23.07 -15.41
CA THR A 295 -10.51 -24.22 -14.51
C THR A 295 -9.12 -24.65 -14.06
N PHE A 296 -9.05 -25.42 -12.97
CA PHE A 296 -7.79 -26.03 -12.50
C PHE A 296 -7.22 -27.03 -13.51
N GLN A 297 -8.10 -27.68 -14.30
CA GLN A 297 -7.69 -28.60 -15.36
C GLN A 297 -7.05 -27.88 -16.55
N ASP A 298 -7.41 -26.61 -16.80
CA ASP A 298 -6.73 -25.79 -17.81
C ASP A 298 -5.27 -25.45 -17.40
N TYR A 299 -4.87 -25.79 -16.17
CA TYR A 299 -3.56 -25.51 -15.59
C TYR A 299 -2.61 -26.73 -15.61
N SER A 300 -3.16 -27.94 -15.77
CA SER A 300 -2.41 -29.20 -15.83
C SER A 300 -2.01 -29.55 -17.26
#